data_AF-X1P9G2-F1
#
_entry.id   AF-X1P9G2-F1
#
_cell.length_a   1.000
_cell.length_b   1.000
_cell.length_c   1.000
_cell.angle_alpha   90.00
_cell.angle_beta   90.00
_cell.angle_gamma   90.00
#
_symmetry.space_group_name_H-M   'P 1'
#
loop_
_entity.id
_entity.type
_entity.pdbx_description
1 polymer ?
#
loop_
_entity_poly.entity_id
_entity_poly.type
_entity_poly.pdbx_seq_one_letter_code
_entity_poly.pdbx_strand_id
1 'polypeptide(L)'
;MKNRWGRIILIGFLALVFIWSGLNSVEANNQGKITAIVVKGNENVSMDLIISQIASNLGDVFSKENIEKDMKAVYELGYFKDVRIKLEPFRDGYKVVF
;
A
#
# COMPACT_ATOMS: atom_id res chain seq x y z
N MET A 1 -44.67 11.34 -34.89
CA MET A 1 -44.56 10.98 -33.45
C MET A 1 -43.48 9.91 -33.18
N LYS A 2 -42.30 9.94 -33.84
CA LYS A 2 -41.30 8.83 -33.80
C LYS A 2 -40.02 9.14 -33.00
N ASN A 3 -39.93 10.31 -32.38
CA ASN A 3 -38.64 10.84 -31.88
C ASN A 3 -38.61 11.00 -30.34
N ARG A 4 -39.71 10.68 -29.64
CA ARG A 4 -39.81 10.78 -28.18
C ARG A 4 -39.14 9.59 -27.47
N TRP A 5 -39.16 8.41 -28.09
CA TRP A 5 -38.56 7.18 -27.54
C TRP A 5 -37.04 7.18 -27.62
N GLY A 6 -36.46 7.72 -28.70
CA GLY A 6 -35.01 7.88 -28.82
C GLY A 6 -34.41 8.77 -27.73
N ARG A 7 -35.13 9.81 -27.29
CA ARG A 7 -34.70 10.70 -26.20
C ARG A 7 -34.69 10.00 -24.84
N ILE A 8 -35.62 9.09 -24.58
CA ILE A 8 -35.69 8.32 -23.32
C ILE A 8 -34.55 7.30 -23.26
N ILE A 9 -34.27 6.61 -24.37
CA ILE A 9 -33.14 5.67 -24.48
C ILE A 9 -31.81 6.41 -24.34
N LEU A 10 -31.68 7.61 -24.94
CA LEU A 10 -30.47 8.44 -24.83
C LEU A 10 -30.22 8.91 -23.39
N ILE A 11 -31.26 9.32 -22.67
CA ILE A 11 -31.15 9.73 -21.26
C ILE A 11 -30.77 8.53 -20.37
N GLY A 12 -31.36 7.35 -20.62
CA GLY A 12 -30.99 6.13 -19.90
C GLY A 12 -29.54 5.71 -20.14
N PHE A 13 -29.06 5.83 -21.39
CA PHE A 13 -27.68 5.54 -21.74
C PHE A 13 -26.70 6.53 -21.09
N LEU A 14 -27.02 7.82 -21.08
CA LEU A 14 -26.23 8.85 -20.41
C LEU A 14 -26.16 8.64 -18.88
N ALA A 15 -27.26 8.21 -18.26
CA ALA A 15 -27.29 7.86 -16.84
C ALA A 15 -26.41 6.62 -16.53
N LEU A 16 -26.38 5.63 -17.42
CA LEU A 16 -25.52 4.45 -17.30
C LEU A 16 -24.02 4.79 -17.38
N VAL A 17 -23.63 5.70 -18.28
CA VAL A 17 -22.25 6.20 -18.38
C VAL A 17 -21.85 6.98 -17.13
N PHE A 18 -22.78 7.72 -16.53
CA PHE A 18 -22.55 8.46 -15.28
C PHE A 18 -22.32 7.55 -14.08
N ILE A 19 -23.06 6.44 -13.98
CA ILE A 19 -22.87 5.42 -12.93
C ILE A 19 -21.54 4.69 -13.11
N TRP A 20 -21.09 4.49 -14.36
CA TRP A 20 -19.82 3.80 -14.63
C TRP A 20 -18.58 4.65 -14.31
N SER A 21 -18.70 5.98 -14.43
CA SER A 21 -17.57 6.90 -14.22
C SER A 21 -17.18 7.09 -12.74
N GLY A 22 -18.04 6.67 -11.80
CA GLY A 22 -17.85 6.86 -10.36
C GLY A 22 -16.98 5.83 -9.65
N LEU A 23 -16.50 4.78 -10.34
CA LEU A 23 -15.75 3.65 -9.75
C LEU A 23 -14.23 3.78 -9.91
N ASN A 24 -13.69 5.00 -9.93
CA ASN A 24 -12.26 5.17 -9.79
C ASN A 24 -11.91 5.09 -8.30
N SER A 25 -11.39 3.94 -7.86
CA SER A 25 -10.77 3.81 -6.54
C SER A 25 -9.60 4.78 -6.46
N VAL A 26 -9.74 5.84 -5.66
CA VAL A 26 -8.61 6.68 -5.29
C VAL A 26 -7.77 5.87 -4.29
N GLU A 27 -6.72 5.22 -4.80
CA GLU A 27 -5.72 4.62 -3.93
C GLU A 27 -5.03 5.74 -3.15
N ALA A 28 -5.11 5.68 -1.82
CA ALA A 28 -4.41 6.62 -0.94
C ALA A 28 -2.90 6.48 -1.18
N ASN A 29 -2.36 7.36 -2.03
CA ASN A 29 -0.95 7.37 -2.36
C ASN A 29 -0.18 7.97 -1.19
N ASN A 30 0.32 7.11 -0.29
CA ASN A 30 1.18 7.49 0.83
C ASN A 30 2.58 7.84 0.30
N GLN A 31 2.73 9.00 -0.37
CA GLN A 31 3.97 9.46 -1.03
C GLN A 31 5.10 9.91 -0.07
N GLY A 32 5.05 9.52 1.20
CA GLY A 32 6.07 9.91 2.19
C GLY A 32 7.35 9.09 2.08
N LYS A 33 8.49 9.66 2.50
CA LYS A 33 9.77 8.93 2.55
C LYS A 33 9.89 8.08 3.80
N ILE A 34 10.66 6.99 3.74
CA ILE A 34 11.05 6.22 4.90
C ILE A 34 12.17 6.99 5.63
N THR A 35 11.88 7.52 6.80
CA THR A 35 12.82 8.33 7.61
C THR A 35 13.39 7.55 8.79
N ALA A 36 12.79 6.40 9.11
CA ALA A 36 13.29 5.48 10.12
C ALA A 36 12.85 4.05 9.81
N ILE A 37 13.73 3.09 10.09
CA ILE A 37 13.43 1.65 10.09
C ILE A 37 13.79 1.13 11.48
N VAL A 38 12.86 0.41 12.11
CA VAL A 38 13.02 -0.16 13.45
C VAL A 38 12.56 -1.61 13.40
N VAL A 39 13.33 -2.50 14.02
CA VAL A 39 12.94 -3.89 14.23
C VAL A 39 12.58 -4.09 15.70
N LYS A 40 11.46 -4.75 15.99
CA LYS A 40 11.02 -5.06 17.35
C LYS A 40 10.63 -6.52 17.50
N GLY A 41 10.78 -7.05 18.72
CA GLY A 41 10.39 -8.43 19.05
C GLY A 41 11.35 -9.50 18.52
N ASN A 42 12.50 -9.11 17.96
CA ASN A 42 13.57 -10.03 17.61
C ASN A 42 14.40 -10.37 18.86
N GLU A 43 14.26 -11.61 19.37
CA GLU A 43 15.04 -12.09 20.51
C GLU A 43 16.22 -12.97 20.08
N ASN A 44 15.94 -13.96 19.23
CA ASN A 44 16.91 -14.97 18.78
C ASN A 44 17.48 -14.70 17.38
N VAL A 45 17.04 -13.61 16.73
CA VAL A 45 17.44 -13.23 15.38
C VAL A 45 18.05 -11.82 15.44
N SER A 46 19.20 -11.64 14.82
CA SER A 46 19.86 -10.33 14.82
C SER A 46 19.06 -9.31 14.00
N MET A 47 19.04 -8.08 14.48
CA MET A 47 18.42 -6.96 13.76
C MET A 47 19.08 -6.76 12.39
N ASP A 48 20.40 -6.90 12.31
CA ASP A 48 21.15 -6.75 11.07
C ASP A 48 20.76 -7.78 10.01
N LEU A 49 20.45 -9.03 10.42
CA LEU A 49 19.98 -10.05 9.47
C LEU A 49 18.64 -9.65 8.87
N ILE A 50 17.71 -9.20 9.72
CA ILE A 50 16.37 -8.75 9.28
C ILE A 50 16.51 -7.55 8.34
N ILE A 51 17.36 -6.58 8.68
CA ILE A 51 17.63 -5.41 7.83
C ILE A 51 18.29 -5.83 6.51
N SER A 52 19.19 -6.81 6.51
CA SER A 52 19.84 -7.29 5.29
C SER A 52 18.90 -8.03 4.33
N GLN A 53 17.76 -8.51 4.84
CA GLN A 53 16.79 -9.26 4.07
C GLN A 53 15.75 -8.37 3.36
N ILE A 54 15.55 -7.14 3.85
CA ILE A 54 14.59 -6.19 3.28
C ILE A 54 15.24 -5.33 2.20
N ALA A 55 14.45 -4.92 1.21
CA ALA A 55 14.88 -4.02 0.14
C ALA A 55 14.67 -2.54 0.48
N SER A 56 13.72 -2.21 1.37
CA SER A 56 13.47 -0.82 1.77
C SER A 56 14.61 -0.23 2.60
N ASN A 57 15.01 0.99 2.26
CA ASN A 57 16.07 1.74 2.93
C ASN A 57 15.60 3.12 3.42
N LEU A 58 16.41 3.71 4.29
CA LEU A 58 16.24 5.11 4.70
C LEU A 58 16.35 6.03 3.48
N GLY A 59 15.38 6.93 3.34
CA GLY A 59 15.29 7.90 2.24
C GLY A 59 14.42 7.44 1.07
N ASP A 60 14.10 6.14 0.98
CA ASP A 60 13.24 5.60 -0.07
C ASP A 60 11.83 6.16 0.01
N VAL A 61 11.17 6.27 -1.13
CA VAL A 61 9.74 6.59 -1.18
C VAL A 61 8.97 5.37 -0.70
N PHE A 62 8.09 5.56 0.28
CA PHE A 62 7.23 4.49 0.78
C PHE A 62 6.38 3.91 -0.35
N SER A 63 6.42 2.60 -0.46
CA SER A 63 5.54 1.83 -1.34
C SER A 63 4.97 0.67 -0.55
N LYS A 64 3.64 0.58 -0.50
CA LYS A 64 2.95 -0.53 0.17
C LYS A 64 3.40 -1.87 -0.42
N GLU A 65 3.54 -1.96 -1.74
CA GLU A 65 3.99 -3.17 -2.43
C GLU A 65 5.40 -3.58 -2.00
N ASN A 66 6.33 -2.63 -1.89
CA ASN A 66 7.70 -2.93 -1.46
C ASN A 66 7.73 -3.42 -0.01
N ILE A 67 6.96 -2.77 0.85
CA ILE A 67 6.85 -3.16 2.27
C ILE A 67 6.22 -4.55 2.43
N GLU A 68 5.23 -4.91 1.62
CA GLU A 68 4.66 -6.27 1.61
C GLU A 68 5.68 -7.31 1.13
N LYS A 69 6.52 -6.98 0.14
CA LYS A 69 7.63 -7.85 -0.29
C LYS A 69 8.67 -8.02 0.81
N ASP A 70 9.02 -6.95 1.50
CA ASP A 70 9.96 -6.99 2.62
C ASP A 70 9.44 -7.85 3.77
N MET A 71 8.15 -7.71 4.13
CA MET A 71 7.48 -8.57 5.12
C MET A 71 7.61 -10.04 4.75
N LYS A 72 7.33 -10.36 3.47
CA LYS A 72 7.39 -11.72 2.96
C LYS A 72 8.82 -12.26 3.00
N ALA A 73 9.81 -11.46 2.60
CA ALA A 73 11.22 -11.84 2.63
C ALA A 73 11.69 -12.16 4.06
N VAL A 74 11.28 -11.37 5.05
CA VAL A 74 11.57 -11.64 6.47
C VAL A 74 10.85 -12.89 6.97
N TYR A 75 9.59 -13.10 6.57
CA TYR A 75 8.83 -14.31 6.92
C TYR A 75 9.46 -15.59 6.33
N GLU A 76 9.97 -15.51 5.10
CA GLU A 76 10.63 -16.63 4.40
C GLU A 76 11.94 -17.08 5.03
N LEU A 77 12.54 -16.29 5.93
CA LEU A 77 13.67 -16.74 6.76
C LEU A 77 13.31 -17.95 7.65
N GLY A 78 12.02 -18.17 7.92
CA GLY A 78 11.53 -19.33 8.68
C GLY A 78 11.73 -19.23 10.19
N TYR A 79 12.24 -18.10 10.71
CA TYR A 79 12.46 -17.89 12.14
C TYR A 79 11.24 -17.33 12.89
N PHE A 80 10.29 -16.72 12.18
CA PHE A 80 9.16 -16.00 12.77
C PHE A 80 7.84 -16.72 12.52
N LYS A 81 6.99 -16.80 13.55
CA LYS A 81 5.62 -17.34 13.43
C LYS A 81 4.66 -16.33 12.79
N ASP A 82 4.91 -15.05 13.01
CA ASP A 82 4.11 -13.93 12.50
C ASP A 82 5.05 -12.74 12.32
N VAL A 83 4.88 -12.00 11.22
CA VAL A 83 5.64 -10.79 10.91
C VAL A 83 4.63 -9.71 10.60
N ARG A 84 4.69 -8.59 11.33
CA ARG A 84 3.74 -7.48 11.16
C ARG A 84 4.50 -6.20 10.93
N ILE A 85 4.03 -5.42 9.97
CA ILE A 85 4.60 -4.11 9.72
C ILE A 85 3.65 -3.02 10.20
N LYS A 86 4.19 -2.07 10.96
CA LYS A 86 3.48 -0.87 11.38
C LYS A 86 4.13 0.36 10.78
N LEU A 87 3.32 1.17 10.11
CA LEU A 87 3.72 2.47 9.60
C LEU A 87 3.32 3.54 10.61
N GLU A 88 4.27 4.36 11.05
CA GLU A 88 4.02 5.48 11.96
C GLU A 88 4.55 6.78 11.33
N PRO A 89 3.78 7.89 11.35
CA PRO A 89 4.31 9.20 10.99
C PRO A 89 5.51 9.55 11.87
N PHE A 90 6.63 9.95 11.25
CA PHE A 90 7.85 10.28 11.97
C PHE A 90 8.65 11.34 11.21
N ARG A 91 8.87 12.49 11.86
CA ARG A 91 9.52 13.66 11.27
C ARG A 91 8.81 14.08 9.97
N ASP A 92 9.55 14.17 8.88
CA ASP A 92 9.13 14.54 7.52
C ASP A 92 8.70 13.34 6.65
N GLY A 93 8.51 12.16 7.26
CA GLY A 93 8.09 10.96 6.54
C GLY A 93 7.52 9.89 7.46
N TYR A 94 7.87 8.65 7.18
CA TYR A 94 7.38 7.48 7.90
C TYR A 94 8.50 6.71 8.58
N LYS A 95 8.17 6.21 9.77
CA LYS A 95 8.91 5.16 10.45
C LYS A 95 8.22 3.83 10.17
N VAL A 96 8.97 2.90 9.59
CA VAL A 96 8.54 1.52 9.37
C VAL A 96 9.03 0.68 10.53
N VAL A 97 8.11 0.02 11.23
CA VAL A 97 8.42 -0.89 12.32
C VAL A 97 8.12 -2.31 11.87
N PHE A 98 9.16 -3.14 11.80
CA PHE A 98 9.11 -4.58 11.57
C PHE A 98 9.01 -5.33 12.90
#